data_AF-W2HLD5-F1
#
_entry.id   AF-W2HLD5-F1
#
_cell.length_a   1.000
_cell.length_b   1.000
_cell.length_c   1.000
_cell.angle_alpha   90.00
_cell.angle_beta   90.00
_cell.angle_gamma   90.00
#
_symmetry.space_group_name_H-M   'P 1'
#
loop_
_entity.id
_entity.type
_entity.pdbx_description
1 polymer ?
#
loop_
_entity_poly.entity_id
_entity_poly.type
_entity_poly.pdbx_seq_one_letter_code
_entity_poly.pdbx_strand_id
1 'polypeptide(L)'
;MEITIPLPNTLTCRLFIKNGNPFVYCRNKVPPSPTFVFNIAEGYRVLRAKVEEHFDNKIPGQWCADYDIYFKPTNNAYQKDFQVLCSDSSALQVQLDTAWHK
;
A
#
# COMPACT_ATOMS: atom_id res chain seq x y z
N MET A 1 -27.07 -11.72 -14.75
CA MET A 1 -26.40 -10.41 -14.69
C MET A 1 -25.47 -10.46 -13.50
N GLU A 2 -24.15 -10.55 -13.73
CA GLU A 2 -23.18 -10.41 -12.65
C GLU A 2 -23.18 -8.94 -12.21
N ILE A 3 -23.37 -8.71 -10.92
CA ILE A 3 -23.29 -7.38 -10.33
C ILE A 3 -21.82 -7.16 -9.98
N THR A 4 -21.08 -6.46 -10.84
CA THR A 4 -19.71 -6.05 -10.54
C THR A 4 -19.76 -4.85 -9.60
N ILE A 5 -19.19 -5.00 -8.40
CA ILE A 5 -19.09 -3.90 -7.43
C ILE A 5 -17.97 -2.97 -7.90
N PRO A 6 -18.23 -1.67 -8.17
CA PRO A 6 -17.19 -0.75 -8.61
C PRO A 6 -16.16 -0.52 -7.51
N LEU A 7 -14.92 -0.22 -7.91
CA LEU A 7 -13.88 0.26 -7.00
C LEU A 7 -14.38 1.50 -6.25
N PRO A 8 -14.43 1.48 -4.90
CA PRO A 8 -14.83 2.65 -4.14
C PRO A 8 -13.84 3.81 -4.30
N ASN A 9 -14.34 5.04 -4.25
CA ASN A 9 -13.49 6.26 -4.30
C ASN A 9 -12.51 6.34 -3.13
N THR A 10 -12.83 5.68 -2.02
CA THR A 10 -12.08 5.74 -0.77
C THR A 10 -11.75 4.35 -0.27
N LEU A 11 -10.51 4.15 0.14
CA LEU A 11 -9.98 2.89 0.67
C LEU A 11 -9.57 3.04 2.13
N THR A 12 -9.88 2.03 2.94
CA THR A 12 -9.26 1.85 4.25
C THR A 12 -8.00 1.04 4.08
N CYS A 13 -6.85 1.70 4.22
CA CYS A 13 -5.54 1.10 4.08
C CYS A 13 -5.00 0.64 5.44
N ARG A 14 -4.23 -0.46 5.44
CA ARG A 14 -3.45 -0.91 6.60
C ARG A 14 -1.98 -0.98 6.21
N LEU A 15 -1.14 -0.27 6.94
CA LEU A 15 0.30 -0.24 6.69
C LEU A 15 1.02 -1.31 7.51
N PHE A 16 1.88 -2.08 6.86
CA PHE A 16 2.80 -3.01 7.50
C PHE A 16 4.24 -2.56 7.26
N ILE A 17 4.97 -2.28 8.34
CA ILE A 17 6.39 -1.97 8.28
C ILE A 17 7.18 -3.23 8.66
N LYS A 18 8.12 -3.62 7.79
CA LYS A 18 8.97 -4.80 7.95
C LYS A 18 10.44 -4.40 7.81
N ASN A 19 11.29 -4.91 8.68
CA ASN A 19 12.73 -4.64 8.62
C ASN A 19 13.45 -5.68 7.75
N GLY A 20 14.19 -5.24 6.74
CA GLY A 20 14.99 -6.13 5.87
C GLY A 20 14.66 -5.96 4.40
N ASN A 21 15.16 -6.87 3.57
CA ASN A 21 15.08 -6.74 2.12
C ASN A 21 13.68 -7.09 1.58
N PRO A 22 13.20 -6.39 0.52
CA PRO A 22 11.98 -6.76 -0.19
C PRO A 22 11.98 -8.22 -0.61
N PHE A 23 10.78 -8.83 -0.65
CA PHE A 23 10.56 -10.23 -1.05
C PHE A 23 11.24 -11.32 -0.20
N VAL A 24 12.08 -10.96 0.76
CA VAL A 24 12.68 -11.90 1.72
C VAL A 24 11.72 -12.12 2.89
N TYR A 25 11.66 -13.36 3.36
CA TYR A 25 10.88 -13.69 4.54
C TYR A 25 11.39 -12.91 5.76
N CYS A 26 10.56 -11.99 6.25
CA CYS A 26 10.85 -11.19 7.44
C CYS A 26 9.78 -11.43 8.51
N ARG A 27 10.22 -11.87 9.69
CA ARG A 27 9.36 -12.05 10.88
C ARG A 27 9.16 -10.76 11.67
N ASN A 28 10.11 -9.83 11.56
CA ASN A 28 10.11 -8.59 12.33
C ASN A 28 9.17 -7.58 11.69
N LYS A 29 7.92 -7.56 12.18
CA LYS A 29 6.95 -6.51 11.92
C LYS A 29 7.02 -5.48 13.03
N VAL A 30 6.81 -4.21 12.73
CA VAL A 30 6.67 -3.15 13.75
C VAL A 30 5.19 -3.00 14.10
N PRO A 31 4.72 -3.50 15.27
CA PRO A 31 3.36 -3.31 15.71
C PRO A 31 3.16 -1.95 16.43
N PRO A 32 1.93 -1.43 16.50
CA PRO A 32 0.75 -1.85 15.75
C PRO A 32 0.79 -1.35 14.28
N SER A 33 0.13 -2.07 13.38
CA SER A 33 -0.08 -1.65 11.99
C SER A 33 -1.09 -0.51 11.92
N PRO A 34 -0.68 0.73 11.59
CA PRO A 34 -1.63 1.83 11.52
C PRO A 34 -2.60 1.64 10.35
N THR A 35 -3.80 2.16 10.53
CA THR A 35 -4.83 2.21 9.48
C THR A 35 -5.14 3.65 9.14
N PHE A 36 -5.35 3.93 7.87
CA PHE A 36 -5.72 5.26 7.39
C PHE A 36 -6.66 5.17 6.21
N VAL A 37 -7.34 6.28 5.96
CA VAL A 37 -8.25 6.42 4.83
C VAL A 37 -7.52 7.16 3.70
N PHE A 38 -7.68 6.65 2.48
CA PHE A 38 -7.10 7.21 1.26
C PHE A 38 -8.17 7.40 0.20
N ASN A 39 -8.26 8.61 -0.36
CA ASN A 39 -9.11 8.87 -1.52
C ASN A 39 -8.28 8.67 -2.80
N ILE A 40 -8.73 7.76 -3.66
CA ILE A 40 -8.00 7.34 -4.86
C ILE A 40 -7.71 8.53 -5.79
N ALA A 41 -8.62 9.51 -5.85
CA ALA A 41 -8.44 10.71 -6.67
C ALA A 41 -7.28 11.61 -6.22
N GLU A 42 -6.80 11.49 -4.97
CA GLU A 42 -5.63 12.22 -4.47
C GLU A 42 -4.31 11.70 -5.06
N GLY A 43 -4.33 10.48 -5.61
CA GLY A 43 -3.22 9.88 -6.32
C GLY A 43 -2.03 9.47 -5.45
N TYR A 44 -0.98 9.00 -6.11
CA TYR A 44 0.16 8.36 -5.44
C TYR A 44 0.91 9.28 -4.48
N ARG A 45 1.09 10.57 -4.83
CA ARG A 45 1.86 11.50 -4.00
C ARG A 45 1.25 11.66 -2.61
N VAL A 46 -0.07 11.77 -2.53
CA VAL A 46 -0.78 11.89 -1.25
C VAL A 46 -0.77 10.56 -0.49
N LEU A 47 -0.94 9.43 -1.17
CA LEU A 47 -0.79 8.11 -0.56
C LEU A 47 0.61 7.93 0.06
N ARG A 48 1.67 8.29 -0.68
CA ARG A 48 3.06 8.21 -0.22
C ARG A 48 3.30 9.09 0.99
N ALA A 49 2.80 10.34 0.98
CA ALA A 49 2.91 11.25 2.13
C ALA A 49 2.25 10.67 3.39
N LYS A 50 1.06 10.05 3.27
CA LYS A 50 0.40 9.38 4.39
C LYS A 50 1.21 8.17 4.90
N VAL A 51 1.79 7.38 3.99
CA VAL A 51 2.64 6.24 4.38
C VAL A 51 3.90 6.72 5.09
N GLU A 52 4.55 7.77 4.58
CA GLU A 52 5.73 8.39 5.16
C GLU A 52 5.43 8.93 6.57
N GLU A 53 4.36 9.70 6.73
CA GLU A 53 3.91 10.20 8.04
C GLU A 53 3.69 9.05 9.04
N HIS A 54 2.99 7.99 8.63
CA HIS A 54 2.77 6.83 9.51
C HIS A 54 4.04 6.03 9.79
N PHE A 55 4.97 5.97 8.83
CA PHE A 55 6.26 5.33 9.02
C PHE A 55 7.11 6.11 10.02
N ASP A 56 7.27 7.41 9.82
CA ASP A 56 8.11 8.27 10.66
C ASP A 56 7.57 8.34 12.10
N ASN A 57 6.24 8.38 12.27
CA ASN A 57 5.61 8.26 13.58
C ASN A 57 5.92 6.93 14.31
N LYS A 58 6.26 5.86 13.57
CA LYS A 58 6.64 4.55 14.14
C LYS A 58 8.13 4.41 14.33
N ILE A 59 8.92 4.96 13.42
CA ILE A 59 10.37 4.84 13.40
C ILE A 59 10.97 6.19 12.96
N PRO A 60 11.04 7.18 13.87
CA PRO A 60 11.42 8.54 13.51
C PRO A 60 12.81 8.63 12.87
N GLY A 61 12.90 9.39 11.78
CA GLY A 61 14.15 9.67 11.07
C GLY A 61 14.72 8.50 10.27
N GLN A 62 13.96 7.40 10.11
CA GLN A 62 14.40 6.23 9.34
C GLN A 62 13.76 6.13 7.95
N TRP A 63 12.88 7.06 7.58
CA TRP A 63 12.31 7.08 6.24
C TRP A 63 13.38 7.45 5.20
N CYS A 64 13.34 6.78 4.05
CA CYS A 64 14.18 7.10 2.90
C CYS A 64 13.31 7.37 1.67
N ALA A 65 13.61 8.45 0.95
CA ALA A 65 12.87 8.86 -0.24
C ALA A 65 12.89 7.81 -1.36
N ASP A 66 13.90 6.93 -1.38
CA ASP A 66 14.06 5.87 -2.39
C ASP A 66 13.28 4.59 -2.06
N TYR A 67 12.56 4.53 -0.93
CA TYR A 67 11.78 3.34 -0.58
C TYR A 67 10.58 3.14 -1.53
N ASP A 68 10.50 1.95 -2.11
CA ASP A 68 9.30 1.47 -2.78
C ASP A 68 8.20 1.13 -1.79
N ILE A 69 6.95 1.43 -2.17
CA ILE A 69 5.77 1.01 -1.41
C ILE A 69 5.17 -0.19 -2.12
N TYR A 70 5.15 -1.32 -1.41
CA TYR A 70 4.55 -2.56 -1.91
C TYR A 70 3.11 -2.68 -1.44
N PHE A 71 2.20 -3.02 -2.35
CA PHE A 71 0.83 -3.38 -2.01
C PHE A 71 0.58 -4.87 -2.16
N LYS A 72 -0.37 -5.33 -1.36
CA LYS A 72 -0.82 -6.72 -1.33
C LYS A 72 -2.11 -6.82 -2.16
N PRO A 73 -2.09 -7.46 -3.35
CA PRO A 73 -3.23 -7.42 -4.27
C PRO A 73 -4.43 -8.25 -3.82
N THR A 74 -4.22 -9.29 -3.00
CA THR A 74 -5.31 -10.11 -2.44
C THR A 74 -5.06 -10.41 -0.97
N ASN A 75 -6.11 -10.70 -0.19
CA ASN A 75 -5.98 -10.93 1.25
C ASN A 75 -5.00 -12.04 1.65
N ASN A 76 -4.72 -13.01 0.76
CA ASN A 76 -3.83 -14.13 1.02
C ASN A 76 -2.56 -14.14 0.15
N ALA A 77 -2.30 -13.05 -0.59
CA ALA A 77 -1.10 -12.97 -1.44
C ALA A 77 0.18 -13.24 -0.63
N TYR A 78 1.06 -14.09 -1.19
CA TYR A 78 2.39 -14.31 -0.65
C TYR A 78 3.26 -13.07 -0.89
N GLN A 79 4.31 -12.90 -0.10
CA GLN A 79 5.17 -11.71 -0.20
C GLN A 79 5.81 -11.57 -1.58
N LYS A 80 6.15 -12.68 -2.24
CA LYS A 80 6.67 -12.69 -3.62
C LYS A 80 5.67 -12.14 -4.66
N ASP A 81 4.38 -12.13 -4.33
CA ASP A 81 3.31 -11.66 -5.20
C ASP A 81 2.91 -10.21 -4.88
N PHE A 82 3.59 -9.57 -3.93
CA PHE A 82 3.41 -8.14 -3.68
C PHE A 82 3.92 -7.35 -4.87
N GLN A 83 3.25 -6.25 -5.16
CA GLN A 83 3.53 -5.43 -6.32
C GLN A 83 3.92 -4.02 -5.84
N VAL A 84 4.85 -3.38 -6.55
CA VAL A 84 5.17 -1.97 -6.29
C VAL A 84 3.99 -1.12 -6.72
N LEU A 85 3.59 -0.17 -5.88
CA LEU A 85 2.54 0.79 -6.23
C LEU A 85 3.02 1.71 -7.35
N CYS A 86 2.18 1.87 -8.38
CA CYS A 86 2.47 2.80 -9.47
C CYS A 86 2.54 4.24 -8.96
N SER A 87 3.59 4.96 -9.33
CA SER A 87 3.78 6.36 -8.95
C SER A 87 2.98 7.35 -9.80
N ASP A 88 2.57 6.93 -11.00
CA ASP A 88 1.62 7.64 -11.83
C ASP A 88 0.18 7.42 -11.32
N SER A 89 -0.60 8.50 -11.18
CA SER A 89 -1.93 8.44 -10.59
C SER A 89 -2.94 7.64 -11.43
N SER A 90 -2.86 7.73 -12.76
CA SER A 90 -3.76 6.97 -13.64
C SER A 90 -3.43 5.48 -13.62
N ALA A 91 -2.13 5.15 -13.67
CA ALA A 91 -1.66 3.78 -13.53
C ALA A 91 -1.97 3.18 -12.15
N LEU A 92 -1.87 3.97 -11.07
CA LEU A 92 -2.27 3.57 -9.72
C LEU A 92 -3.76 3.20 -9.68
N GLN A 93 -4.62 4.02 -10.26
CA GLN A 93 -6.06 3.74 -10.30
C GLN A 93 -6.35 2.43 -11.04
N VAL A 94 -5.73 2.20 -12.20
CA VAL A 94 -5.85 0.95 -12.95
C VAL A 94 -5.35 -0.25 -12.14
N GLN A 95 -4.23 -0.10 -11.44
CA GLN A 95 -3.65 -1.13 -10.59
C GLN A 95 -4.59 -1.51 -9.43
N LEU A 96 -5.18 -0.52 -8.75
CA LEU A 96 -6.13 -0.73 -7.67
C LEU A 96 -7.43 -1.35 -8.17
N ASP A 97 -7.96 -0.91 -9.32
CA ASP A 97 -9.15 -1.46 -9.93
C ASP A 97 -8.96 -2.92 -10.35
N THR A 98 -7.81 -3.23 -10.95
CA THR A 98 -7.42 -4.59 -11.31
C THR A 98 -7.32 -5.50 -10.08
N ALA A 99 -6.83 -4.97 -8.96
CA ALA A 99 -6.75 -5.74 -7.71
C ALA A 99 -8.12 -5.93 -7.05
N TRP A 100 -9.03 -4.95 -7.18
CA TRP A 100 -10.37 -5.01 -6.63
C TRP A 100 -11.25 -6.08 -7.29
N HIS A 101 -11.05 -6.29 -8.60
CA HIS A 101 -11.81 -7.26 -9.40
C HIS A 101 -11.15 -8.65 -9.52
N LYS A 102 -10.14 -8.94 -8.69
CA LYS A 102 -9.45 -10.25 -8.63
C LYS A 102 -9.93 -11.10 -7.47
#